data_AF-A0A2S6SBU8-F1
#
_entry.id   AF-A0A2S6SBU8-F1
#
_cell.length_a   1.000
_cell.length_b   1.000
_cell.length_c   1.000
_cell.angle_alpha   90.00
_cell.angle_beta   90.00
_cell.angle_gamma   90.00
#
_symmetry.space_group_name_H-M   'P 1'
#
loop_
_entity.id
_entity.type
_entity.pdbx_description
1 polymer ?
#
loop_
_entity_poly.entity_id
_entity_poly.type
_entity_poly.pdbx_seq_one_letter_code
_entity_poly.pdbx_strand_id
1 'polypeptide(L)'
;YSIFEKKKIDIFRVILGTENLKNFNLNNFFLRKNIIISLDFNGYEKKWFNKIKSLKKQPELIFMFVRKVGGRGIDWRKLKLLITYYRKFNCIMAGGIKYSNQIRMLKNMGFTGVIVSNLIHQHISRDIKSLDFNF
;
A
#
# COMPACT_ATOMS: atom_id res chain seq x y z
N TYR A 1 -20.91 -34.15 -13.75
CA TYR A 1 -21.13 -32.83 -13.12
C TYR A 1 -20.17 -32.66 -11.94
N SER A 2 -19.01 -32.05 -12.16
CA SER A 2 -17.96 -31.88 -11.15
C SER A 2 -18.18 -30.61 -10.34
N ILE A 3 -17.91 -30.67 -9.04
CA ILE A 3 -18.05 -29.65 -7.97
C ILE A 3 -17.37 -28.28 -8.26
N PHE A 4 -16.75 -28.08 -9.41
CA PHE A 4 -16.04 -26.87 -9.79
C PHE A 4 -16.90 -25.77 -10.46
N GLU A 5 -18.17 -26.01 -10.79
CA GLU A 5 -19.00 -25.04 -11.54
C GLU A 5 -19.71 -23.95 -10.71
N LYS A 6 -19.38 -23.71 -9.44
CA LYS A 6 -20.13 -22.73 -8.61
C LYS A 6 -19.34 -21.82 -7.66
N LYS A 7 -18.17 -21.31 -8.08
CA LYS A 7 -17.63 -20.06 -7.51
C LYS A 7 -17.05 -19.17 -8.60
N LYS A 8 -17.82 -18.16 -9.02
CA LYS A 8 -17.31 -17.00 -9.77
C LYS A 8 -16.39 -16.23 -8.81
N ILE A 9 -15.11 -16.61 -8.73
CA ILE A 9 -14.11 -15.91 -7.92
C ILE A 9 -13.71 -14.66 -8.71
N ASP A 10 -14.51 -13.61 -8.57
CA ASP A 10 -14.34 -12.30 -9.23
C ASP A 10 -13.44 -11.36 -8.39
N ILE A 11 -12.44 -11.92 -7.68
CA ILE A 11 -11.56 -11.15 -6.79
C ILE A 11 -10.26 -10.76 -7.52
N PHE A 12 -10.39 -10.30 -8.76
CA PHE A 12 -9.27 -9.70 -9.49
C PHE A 12 -9.20 -8.22 -9.13
N ARG A 13 -8.14 -7.80 -8.43
CA ARG A 13 -7.86 -6.41 -8.08
C ARG A 13 -6.68 -5.89 -8.90
N VAL A 14 -6.87 -4.71 -9.49
CA VAL A 14 -5.82 -4.01 -10.23
C VAL A 14 -5.10 -3.05 -9.29
N ILE A 15 -3.78 -3.18 -9.18
CA ILE A 15 -2.95 -2.22 -8.46
C ILE A 15 -2.34 -1.26 -9.49
N LEU A 16 -2.63 0.03 -9.35
CA LEU A 16 -2.07 1.08 -10.20
C LEU A 16 -0.95 1.80 -9.46
N GLY A 17 0.28 1.61 -9.91
CA GLY A 17 1.46 2.33 -9.44
C GLY A 17 1.48 3.79 -9.89
N THR A 18 2.00 4.68 -9.04
CA THR A 18 2.09 6.13 -9.32
C THR A 18 3.46 6.59 -9.83
N GLU A 19 4.43 5.69 -9.91
CA GLU A 19 5.80 5.92 -10.37
C GLU A 19 5.86 6.48 -11.80
N ASN A 20 5.00 5.96 -12.69
CA ASN A 20 5.02 6.28 -14.12
C ASN A 20 3.69 6.83 -14.64
N LEU A 21 2.74 7.15 -13.75
CA LEU A 21 1.51 7.81 -14.18
C LEU A 21 1.85 9.21 -14.71
N LYS A 22 1.95 9.34 -16.04
CA LYS A 22 1.77 10.62 -16.74
C LYS A 22 0.32 11.07 -16.56
N ASN A 23 -0.05 12.25 -17.05
CA ASN A 23 -1.30 12.95 -16.77
C ASN A 23 -2.59 12.19 -17.20
N PHE A 24 -2.86 11.03 -16.59
CA PHE A 24 -3.89 10.07 -16.97
C PHE A 24 -5.21 10.42 -16.30
N ASN A 25 -6.32 10.29 -17.03
CA ASN A 25 -7.64 10.43 -16.45
C ASN A 25 -7.98 9.18 -15.63
N LEU A 26 -7.78 9.28 -14.31
CA LEU A 26 -8.02 8.15 -13.41
C LEU A 26 -9.51 7.76 -13.33
N ASN A 27 -10.45 8.65 -13.72
CA ASN A 27 -11.88 8.36 -13.68
C ASN A 27 -12.27 7.16 -14.55
N ASN A 28 -11.57 6.92 -15.67
CA ASN A 28 -11.86 5.80 -16.56
C ASN A 28 -11.52 4.44 -15.93
N PHE A 29 -10.57 4.42 -14.99
CA PHE A 29 -10.22 3.22 -14.23
C PHE A 29 -11.21 2.97 -13.09
N PHE A 30 -11.66 4.02 -12.38
CA PHE A 30 -12.57 3.89 -11.23
C PHE A 30 -14.03 3.53 -11.55
N LEU A 31 -14.35 3.29 -12.83
CA LEU A 31 -15.61 2.66 -13.22
C LEU A 31 -15.69 1.20 -12.72
N ARG A 32 -14.55 0.55 -12.47
CA ARG A 32 -14.48 -0.81 -11.90
C ARG A 32 -14.24 -0.76 -10.38
N LYS A 33 -15.00 -1.56 -9.62
CA LYS A 33 -14.96 -1.60 -8.13
C LYS A 33 -13.66 -2.14 -7.52
N ASN A 34 -12.69 -2.60 -8.32
CA ASN A 34 -11.56 -3.41 -7.85
C ASN A 34 -10.20 -2.77 -8.15
N ILE A 35 -10.03 -1.47 -7.86
CA ILE A 35 -8.76 -0.77 -8.09
C ILE A 35 -8.16 -0.28 -6.77
N ILE A 36 -6.89 -0.60 -6.57
CA ILE A 36 -6.04 -0.09 -5.51
C ILE A 36 -5.01 0.84 -6.15
N ILE A 37 -4.74 2.00 -5.56
CA ILE A 37 -3.65 2.88 -6.01
C ILE A 37 -2.43 2.66 -5.12
N SER A 38 -1.27 2.35 -5.71
CA SER A 38 0.01 2.38 -5.01
C SER A 38 0.67 3.75 -5.14
N LEU A 39 0.72 4.47 -4.03
CA LEU A 39 1.33 5.78 -3.89
C LEU A 39 2.79 5.66 -3.48
N ASP A 40 3.67 6.05 -4.39
CA ASP A 40 5.11 5.99 -4.18
C ASP A 40 5.62 7.27 -3.53
N PHE A 41 6.19 7.12 -2.34
CA PHE A 41 6.80 8.21 -1.58
C PHE A 41 8.26 8.42 -1.97
N ASN A 42 8.46 9.06 -3.13
CA ASN A 42 9.77 9.39 -3.67
C ASN A 42 10.17 10.87 -3.53
N GLY A 43 9.29 11.73 -3.01
CA GLY A 43 9.48 13.18 -2.88
C GLY A 43 8.57 14.01 -3.78
N TYR A 44 7.89 13.37 -4.74
CA TYR A 44 6.99 14.03 -5.71
C TYR A 44 5.52 13.68 -5.49
N GLU A 45 5.16 13.12 -4.33
CA GLU A 45 3.83 12.57 -4.05
C GLU A 45 2.71 13.60 -3.93
N LYS A 46 3.02 14.88 -3.61
CA LYS A 46 2.00 15.92 -3.38
C LYS A 46 1.01 16.07 -4.54
N LYS A 47 1.48 15.91 -5.79
CA LYS A 47 0.63 16.01 -6.99
C LYS A 47 -0.48 14.95 -7.00
N TRP A 48 -0.20 13.77 -6.45
CA TRP A 48 -1.16 12.66 -6.40
C TRP A 48 -2.21 12.87 -5.33
N PHE A 49 -1.88 13.59 -4.25
CA PHE A 49 -2.82 13.79 -3.14
C PHE A 49 -4.05 14.58 -3.55
N ASN A 50 -3.84 15.68 -4.26
CA ASN A 50 -4.93 16.51 -4.77
C ASN A 50 -5.78 15.73 -5.78
N LYS A 51 -5.13 14.92 -6.63
CA LYS A 51 -5.80 14.15 -7.67
C LYS A 51 -6.64 12.99 -7.10
N ILE A 52 -6.18 12.36 -6.02
CA ILE A 52 -6.94 11.29 -5.34
C ILE A 52 -8.10 11.87 -4.55
N LYS A 53 -7.89 13.03 -3.90
CA LYS A 53 -8.94 13.72 -3.15
C LYS A 53 -10.11 14.15 -4.02
N SER A 54 -9.87 14.46 -5.29
CA SER A 54 -10.92 14.87 -6.23
C SER A 54 -11.71 13.71 -6.86
N LEU A 55 -11.35 12.45 -6.57
CA LEU A 55 -12.05 11.30 -7.11
C LEU A 55 -13.45 11.15 -6.49
N LYS A 56 -14.45 10.87 -7.34
CA LYS A 56 -15.83 10.63 -6.90
C LYS A 56 -15.97 9.39 -6.01
N LYS A 57 -15.14 8.37 -6.25
CA LYS A 57 -15.06 7.15 -5.44
C LYS A 57 -13.71 7.11 -4.76
N GLN A 58 -13.71 6.71 -3.49
CA GLN A 58 -12.49 6.54 -2.71
C GLN A 58 -11.90 5.16 -3.00
N PRO A 59 -10.75 5.07 -3.68
CA PRO A 59 -10.06 3.80 -3.85
C PRO A 59 -9.40 3.35 -2.54
N GLU A 60 -9.07 2.07 -2.46
CA GLU A 60 -8.09 1.60 -1.49
C GLU A 60 -6.70 2.08 -1.92
N LEU A 61 -5.86 2.44 -0.96
CA LEU A 61 -4.55 3.03 -1.18
C LEU A 61 -3.47 2.15 -0.57
N ILE A 62 -2.41 1.88 -1.33
CA ILE A 62 -1.15 1.36 -0.80
C ILE A 62 -0.19 2.55 -0.67
N PHE A 63 0.36 2.78 0.52
CA PHE A 63 1.43 3.74 0.72
C PHE A 63 2.76 3.04 0.64
N MET A 64 3.47 3.23 -0.47
CA MET A 64 4.72 2.56 -0.77
C MET A 64 5.92 3.51 -0.57
N PHE A 65 6.70 3.26 0.48
CA PHE A 65 7.86 4.08 0.79
C PHE A 65 9.12 3.57 0.07
N VAL A 66 9.21 3.85 -1.24
CA VAL A 66 10.25 3.33 -2.16
C VAL A 66 11.68 3.60 -1.65
N ARG A 67 12.00 4.84 -1.22
CA ARG A 67 13.36 5.18 -0.69
C ARG A 67 13.66 4.55 0.68
N LYS A 68 12.71 3.82 1.27
CA LYS A 68 12.84 3.12 2.56
C LYS A 68 12.76 1.59 2.42
N VAL A 69 12.51 1.07 1.23
CA VAL A 69 12.68 -0.36 0.90
C VAL A 69 14.17 -0.67 1.02
N GLY A 70 14.54 -1.64 1.86
CA GLY A 70 15.95 -1.90 2.23
C GLY A 70 16.38 -1.46 3.63
N GLY A 71 15.43 -1.29 4.57
CA GLY A 71 15.78 -1.28 6.01
C GLY A 71 16.03 0.09 6.64
N ARG A 72 15.58 1.20 6.05
CA ARG A 72 15.64 2.54 6.69
C ARG A 72 14.44 2.88 7.57
N GLY A 73 13.51 1.94 7.76
CA GLY A 73 12.36 2.07 8.66
C GLY A 73 11.21 2.94 8.09
N ILE A 74 10.08 2.93 8.79
CA ILE A 74 8.90 3.76 8.49
C ILE A 74 9.19 5.22 8.86
N ASP A 75 8.84 6.17 7.99
CA ASP A 75 8.82 7.59 8.34
C ASP A 75 7.50 7.93 9.07
N TRP A 76 7.51 7.77 10.39
CA TRP A 76 6.32 7.97 11.23
C TRP A 76 5.79 9.40 11.19
N ARG A 77 6.65 10.41 11.02
CA ARG A 77 6.23 11.81 10.95
C ARG A 77 5.41 12.04 9.68
N LYS A 78 5.91 11.56 8.55
CA LYS A 78 5.21 11.63 7.27
C LYS A 78 3.92 10.81 7.32
N LEU A 79 3.96 9.62 7.90
CA LEU A 79 2.79 8.75 8.04
C LEU A 79 1.65 9.39 8.85
N LYS A 80 1.96 10.03 9.97
CA LYS A 80 0.98 10.78 10.78
C LYS A 80 0.33 11.93 10.02
N LEU A 81 1.06 12.59 9.13
CA LEU A 81 0.46 13.60 8.25
C LEU A 81 -0.45 12.93 7.21
N LEU A 82 -0.05 11.80 6.64
CA LEU A 82 -0.85 11.12 5.61
C LEU A 82 -2.16 10.58 6.15
N ILE A 83 -2.15 9.98 7.34
CA ILE A 83 -3.37 9.43 7.92
C ILE A 83 -4.43 10.52 8.17
N THR A 84 -4.03 11.76 8.48
CA THR A 84 -5.00 12.86 8.61
C THR A 84 -5.62 13.23 7.26
N TYR A 85 -4.84 13.21 6.18
CA TYR A 85 -5.35 13.45 4.82
C TYR A 85 -6.20 12.31 4.28
N TYR A 86 -5.88 11.06 4.60
CA TYR A 86 -6.49 9.86 4.02
C TYR A 86 -7.35 9.07 5.00
N ARG A 87 -7.78 9.67 6.11
CA ARG A 87 -8.55 8.99 7.17
C ARG A 87 -9.82 8.28 6.69
N LYS A 88 -10.40 8.72 5.57
CA LYS A 88 -11.62 8.13 4.99
C LYS A 88 -11.34 6.94 4.06
N PHE A 89 -10.09 6.75 3.65
CA PHE A 89 -9.67 5.74 2.69
C PHE A 89 -9.17 4.49 3.42
N ASN A 90 -9.44 3.32 2.84
CA ASN A 90 -8.76 2.09 3.26
C ASN A 90 -7.29 2.19 2.83
N CYS A 91 -6.38 2.15 3.81
CA CYS A 91 -4.96 2.35 3.57
C CYS A 91 -4.18 1.10 3.97
N ILE A 92 -3.32 0.63 3.08
CA ILE A 92 -2.35 -0.43 3.27
C ILE A 92 -0.96 0.21 3.30
N MET A 93 -0.13 -0.16 4.26
CA MET A 93 1.25 0.35 4.34
C MET A 93 2.23 -0.63 3.70
N ALA A 94 3.10 -0.18 2.80
CA ALA A 94 4.09 -1.02 2.12
C ALA A 94 5.52 -0.53 2.31
N GLY A 95 6.40 -1.45 2.71
CA GLY A 95 7.85 -1.22 2.86
C GLY A 95 8.26 -0.60 4.21
N GLY A 96 9.52 -0.84 4.59
CA GLY A 96 10.13 -0.25 5.79
C GLY A 96 9.69 -0.85 7.13
N ILE A 97 8.80 -1.84 7.13
CA ILE A 97 8.33 -2.55 8.34
C ILE A 97 9.37 -3.59 8.74
N LYS A 98 9.84 -3.52 9.98
CA LYS A 98 10.88 -4.38 10.55
C LYS A 98 10.39 -5.23 11.72
N TYR A 99 9.37 -4.81 12.44
CA TYR A 99 9.01 -5.44 13.70
C TYR A 99 7.50 -5.57 13.84
N SER A 100 7.04 -6.60 14.58
CA SER A 100 5.63 -6.84 14.84
C SER A 100 4.95 -5.69 15.59
N ASN A 101 5.67 -5.00 16.47
CA ASN A 101 5.15 -3.81 17.16
C ASN A 101 4.76 -2.69 16.17
N GLN A 102 5.46 -2.55 15.05
CA GLN A 102 5.14 -1.57 14.01
C GLN A 102 3.83 -1.94 13.30
N ILE A 103 3.59 -3.23 13.06
CA ILE A 103 2.32 -3.72 12.51
C ILE A 103 1.16 -3.36 13.46
N ARG A 104 1.34 -3.58 14.76
CA ARG A 104 0.35 -3.20 15.78
C ARG A 104 0.10 -1.69 15.80
N MET A 105 1.15 -0.88 15.74
CA MET A 105 1.03 0.57 15.66
C MET A 105 0.27 1.02 14.40
N LEU A 106 0.57 0.42 13.24
CA LEU A 106 -0.12 0.73 11.99
C LEU A 106 -1.61 0.35 12.06
N LYS A 107 -1.94 -0.81 12.63
CA LYS A 107 -3.33 -1.20 12.89
C LYS A 107 -4.05 -0.17 13.76
N ASN A 108 -3.42 0.26 14.86
CA ASN A 108 -3.99 1.28 15.75
C ASN A 108 -4.14 2.66 15.08
N MET A 109 -3.34 2.95 14.06
CA MET A 109 -3.48 4.16 13.24
C MET A 109 -4.60 4.06 12.19
N GLY A 110 -5.26 2.90 12.04
CA GLY A 110 -6.36 2.69 11.10
C GLY A 110 -5.96 2.11 9.74
N PHE A 111 -4.73 1.60 9.59
CA PHE A 111 -4.35 0.87 8.38
C PHE A 111 -5.08 -0.47 8.32
N THR A 112 -5.61 -0.82 7.13
CA THR A 112 -6.34 -2.07 6.86
C THR A 112 -5.40 -3.24 6.56
N GLY A 113 -4.15 -2.96 6.21
CA GLY A 113 -3.17 -3.98 5.91
C GLY A 113 -1.74 -3.46 5.86
N VAL A 114 -0.80 -4.40 5.74
CA VAL A 114 0.63 -4.14 5.66
C VAL A 114 1.30 -5.10 4.68
N ILE A 115 2.16 -4.57 3.81
CA ILE A 115 3.01 -5.33 2.88
C ILE A 115 4.44 -5.27 3.37
N VAL A 116 4.94 -6.43 3.82
CA VAL A 116 6.29 -6.59 4.36
C VAL A 116 7.18 -7.22 3.29
N SER A 117 7.86 -6.40 2.49
CA SER A 117 8.79 -6.88 1.45
C SER A 117 10.18 -7.23 1.97
N ASN A 118 10.52 -6.86 3.22
CA ASN A 118 11.80 -7.23 3.83
C ASN A 118 11.98 -8.76 3.89
N LEU A 119 10.90 -9.53 4.05
CA LEU A 119 10.94 -10.99 4.02
C LEU A 119 11.35 -11.54 2.64
N ILE A 120 10.96 -10.85 1.57
CA ILE A 120 11.30 -11.24 0.18
C ILE A 120 12.78 -10.94 -0.09
N HIS A 121 13.25 -9.76 0.33
CA HIS A 121 14.66 -9.40 0.15
C HIS A 121 15.59 -10.33 0.93
N GLN A 122 15.25 -10.77 2.14
CA GLN A 122 16.09 -11.69 2.93
C GLN A 122 16.30 -13.06 2.29
N HIS A 123 15.35 -13.55 1.50
CA HIS A 123 15.51 -14.80 0.75
C HIS A 123 16.39 -14.65 -0.50
N ILE A 124 16.49 -13.45 -1.06
CA ILE A 124 17.20 -13.17 -2.31
C ILE A 124 18.61 -12.61 -2.05
N SER A 125 18.78 -11.74 -1.05
CA SER A 125 20.06 -11.25 -0.57
C SER A 125 20.42 -11.98 0.72
N ARG A 126 21.48 -12.79 0.72
CA ARG A 126 21.99 -13.64 1.81
C ARG A 126 22.45 -12.88 3.09
N ASP A 127 21.99 -11.67 3.32
CA ASP A 127 22.34 -10.86 4.49
C ASP A 127 21.34 -11.09 5.62
N ILE A 128 21.73 -11.97 6.54
CA ILE A 128 20.98 -12.38 7.71
C ILE A 128 20.94 -11.24 8.74
N LYS A 129 19.75 -10.64 8.93
CA LYS A 129 19.33 -10.09 10.23
C LYS A 129 17.94 -10.64 10.53
N SER A 130 17.83 -11.47 11.56
CA SER A 130 16.57 -12.04 12.01
C SER A 130 15.52 -10.94 12.23
N LEU A 131 14.33 -11.14 11.66
CA LEU A 131 13.15 -10.36 11.99
C LEU A 131 12.34 -11.21 12.97
N ASP A 132 12.34 -10.82 14.24
CA ASP A 132 11.52 -11.48 15.26
C ASP A 132 10.05 -11.05 15.10
N PHE A 133 9.36 -11.65 14.13
CA PHE A 133 7.91 -11.62 14.06
C PHE A 133 7.35 -12.74 14.95
N ASN A 134 7.21 -12.45 16.25
CA ASN A 134 6.32 -13.25 17.09
C ASN A 134 4.89 -12.85 16.75
N PHE A 135 4.23 -13.67 15.91
CA PHE A 135 2.81 -13.54 15.55
C PHE A 135 1.93 -13.99 16.70
#